data_AF-A0A8B8QA13-F1
#
_entry.id   AF-A0A8B8QA13-F1
#
_cell.length_a   1.000
_cell.length_b   1.000
_cell.length_c   1.000
_cell.angle_alpha   90.00
_cell.angle_beta   90.00
_cell.angle_gamma   90.00
#
_symmetry.space_group_name_H-M   'P 1'
#
loop_
_entity.id
_entity.type
_entity.pdbx_description
1 polymer ?
#
loop_
_entity_poly.entity_id
_entity_poly.type
_entity_poly.pdbx_seq_one_letter_code
_entity_poly.pdbx_strand_id
1 'polypeptide(L)'
;MEAGNETHKVVVEATTKDPGTTLRAPTAEAGLAPACKDSCFGDLKLQIWERRYDGSKGKMILDMTSNTAAVEIGGGLRFNTWKGKTSTPDLRGRALSVPVDVDGFFGLASFLKPPGL
;
A
#
# COMPACT_ATOMS: atom_id res chain seq x y z
N MET A 1 -4.64 8.51 -4.34
CA MET A 1 -4.66 8.19 -2.89
C MET A 1 -4.43 9.48 -2.11
N GLU A 2 -5.15 9.71 -1.00
CA GLU A 2 -4.91 10.86 -0.12
C GLU A 2 -4.70 10.38 1.31
N ALA A 3 -3.80 11.03 2.03
CA ALA A 3 -3.54 10.81 3.46
C ALA A 3 -3.21 12.15 4.13
N GLY A 4 -3.19 12.19 5.45
CA GLY A 4 -2.81 13.39 6.18
C GLY A 4 -2.61 13.11 7.65
N ASN A 5 -1.97 14.06 8.34
CA ASN A 5 -1.86 14.12 9.78
C ASN A 5 -2.34 15.51 10.24
N GLU A 6 -2.06 15.90 11.49
CA GLU A 6 -2.49 17.19 12.04
C GLU A 6 -2.00 18.39 11.23
N THR A 7 -0.78 18.30 10.67
CA THR A 7 -0.06 19.43 10.07
C THR A 7 0.06 19.37 8.55
N HIS A 8 -0.15 18.20 7.94
CA HIS A 8 0.10 17.97 6.52
C HIS A 8 -1.01 17.16 5.84
N LYS A 9 -1.20 17.42 4.55
CA LYS A 9 -1.97 16.59 3.63
C LYS A 9 -1.10 16.12 2.48
N VAL A 10 -1.21 14.85 2.14
CA VAL A 10 -0.45 14.20 1.08
C VAL A 10 -1.41 13.62 0.06
N VAL A 11 -1.12 13.87 -1.22
CA VAL A 11 -1.81 13.25 -2.36
C VAL A 11 -0.77 12.52 -3.19
N VAL A 12 -1.08 11.26 -3.48
CA VAL A 12 -0.28 10.40 -4.34
C VAL A 12 -1.15 9.94 -5.49
N GLU A 13 -0.75 10.25 -6.70
CA GLU A 13 -1.36 9.75 -7.93
C GLU A 13 -0.32 8.95 -8.70
N ALA A 14 -0.65 7.72 -9.09
CA ALA A 14 0.22 6.88 -9.89
C ALA A 14 -0.57 6.37 -11.09
N THR A 15 0.00 6.48 -12.28
CA THR A 15 -0.62 6.04 -13.53
C THR A 15 0.41 5.35 -14.40
N THR A 16 -0.04 4.51 -15.32
CA THR A 16 0.81 4.02 -16.40
C THR A 16 -0.04 3.66 -17.61
N LYS A 17 0.61 3.58 -18.77
CA LYS A 17 0.06 3.03 -20.02
C LYS A 17 0.63 1.66 -20.34
N ASP A 18 1.65 1.22 -19.59
CA ASP A 18 2.27 -0.08 -19.77
C ASP A 18 1.26 -1.18 -19.41
N PRO A 19 1.17 -2.25 -20.22
CA PRO A 19 0.21 -3.32 -19.94
C PRO A 19 0.54 -4.10 -18.66
N GLY A 20 1.74 -3.95 -18.10
CA GLY A 20 2.23 -4.68 -16.93
C GLY A 20 2.71 -6.10 -17.25
N THR A 21 3.50 -6.64 -16.34
CA THR A 21 4.04 -8.00 -16.37
C THR A 21 3.31 -8.85 -15.34
N THR A 22 2.83 -10.03 -15.77
CA THR A 22 2.18 -10.98 -14.86
C THR A 22 3.17 -11.50 -13.83
N LEU A 23 2.89 -11.27 -12.54
CA LEU A 23 3.67 -11.78 -11.44
C LEU A 23 2.97 -12.96 -10.77
N ARG A 24 3.77 -13.94 -10.36
CA ARG A 24 3.27 -15.09 -9.59
C ARG A 24 3.52 -14.88 -8.12
N ALA A 25 2.50 -15.09 -7.31
CA ALA A 25 2.58 -14.99 -5.85
C ALA A 25 2.18 -16.33 -5.21
N PRO A 26 2.67 -16.65 -4.00
CA PRO A 26 2.17 -17.78 -3.24
C PRO A 26 0.69 -17.60 -2.88
N THR A 27 -0.16 -18.53 -3.30
CA THR A 27 -1.57 -18.61 -2.92
C THR A 27 -1.83 -19.87 -2.12
N ALA A 28 -2.86 -19.84 -1.26
CA ALA A 28 -3.18 -20.97 -0.40
C ALA A 28 -3.63 -22.21 -1.20
N GLU A 29 -4.31 -22.00 -2.33
CA GLU A 29 -4.94 -23.06 -3.11
C GLU A 29 -4.08 -23.54 -4.29
N ALA A 30 -3.24 -22.68 -4.88
CA ALA A 30 -2.55 -22.96 -6.14
C ALA A 30 -1.03 -22.78 -6.09
N GLY A 31 -0.46 -22.55 -4.90
CA GLY A 31 0.98 -22.34 -4.75
C GLY A 31 1.45 -21.09 -5.52
N LEU A 32 2.54 -21.20 -6.28
CA LEU A 32 3.07 -20.06 -7.03
C LEU A 32 2.28 -19.83 -8.34
N ALA A 33 1.15 -19.14 -8.23
CA ALA A 33 0.23 -18.89 -9.33
C ALA A 33 0.22 -17.40 -9.76
N PRO A 34 -0.11 -17.09 -11.03
CA PRO A 34 -0.37 -15.72 -11.46
C PRO A 34 -1.41 -15.03 -10.57
N ALA A 35 -1.03 -13.92 -9.93
CA ALA A 35 -1.87 -13.25 -8.94
C ALA A 35 -1.89 -11.73 -9.10
N CYS A 36 -0.79 -11.14 -9.59
CA CYS A 36 -0.64 -9.70 -9.79
C CYS A 36 -0.17 -9.38 -11.20
N LYS A 37 -0.27 -8.11 -11.59
CA LYS A 37 0.23 -7.62 -12.86
C LYS A 37 0.80 -6.22 -12.66
N ASP A 38 2.11 -6.07 -12.77
CA ASP A 38 2.79 -4.86 -12.30
C ASP A 38 3.58 -4.21 -13.43
N SER A 39 3.74 -2.90 -13.37
CA SER A 39 4.70 -2.18 -14.19
C SER A 39 5.60 -1.30 -13.33
N CYS A 40 6.90 -1.29 -13.62
CA CYS A 40 7.84 -0.32 -13.03
C CYS A 40 7.95 0.98 -13.85
N PHE A 41 7.20 1.08 -14.95
CA PHE A 41 7.16 2.23 -15.84
C PHE A 41 5.93 3.10 -15.57
N GLY A 42 5.70 3.44 -14.30
CA GLY A 42 4.64 4.32 -13.86
C GLY A 42 5.09 5.77 -13.69
N ASP A 43 4.17 6.69 -14.00
CA ASP A 43 4.25 8.10 -13.64
C ASP A 43 3.59 8.29 -12.26
N LEU A 44 4.39 8.69 -11.27
CA LEU A 44 3.98 8.97 -9.89
C LEU A 44 4.07 10.46 -9.61
N LYS A 45 2.93 11.08 -9.31
CA LYS A 45 2.83 12.45 -8.81
C LYS A 45 2.61 12.45 -7.30
N LEU A 46 3.51 13.12 -6.58
CA LEU A 46 3.43 13.33 -5.14
C LEU A 46 3.21 14.82 -4.87
N GLN A 47 2.14 15.13 -4.13
CA GLN A 47 1.88 16.49 -3.65
C GLN A 47 1.76 16.50 -2.12
N ILE A 48 2.47 17.42 -1.47
CA ILE A 48 2.41 17.65 -0.02
C ILE A 48 1.98 19.09 0.23
N TRP A 49 1.03 19.25 1.14
CA TRP A 49 0.45 20.52 1.52
C TRP A 49 0.50 20.67 3.03
N GLU A 50 0.64 21.89 3.53
CA GLU A 50 0.24 22.22 4.90
C GLU A 50 -1.25 21.89 5.07
N ARG A 51 -1.67 21.44 6.25
CA ARG A 51 -3.09 21.21 6.56
C ARG A 51 -3.62 22.40 7.34
N ARG A 52 -4.72 22.99 6.85
CA ARG A 52 -5.42 24.06 7.57
C ARG A 52 -6.25 23.49 8.72
N TYR A 53 -6.67 24.35 9.65
CA TYR A 53 -7.52 23.99 10.79
C TYR A 53 -8.86 23.35 10.38
N ASP A 54 -9.39 23.73 9.22
CA ASP A 54 -10.61 23.16 8.62
C ASP A 54 -10.35 21.82 7.89
N GLY A 55 -9.11 21.33 7.96
CA GLY A 55 -8.65 20.14 7.27
C GLY A 55 -8.45 20.35 5.77
N SER A 56 -8.55 21.55 5.19
CA SER A 56 -8.30 21.79 3.76
C SER A 56 -6.80 21.81 3.41
N LYS A 57 -6.48 21.74 2.10
CA LYS A 57 -5.11 21.83 1.57
C LYS A 57 -4.63 23.28 1.66
N GLY A 58 -3.65 23.53 2.53
CA GLY A 58 -2.99 24.79 2.84
C GLY A 58 -2.02 25.28 1.75
N LYS A 59 -0.86 25.77 2.18
CA LYS A 59 0.25 26.09 1.28
C LYS A 59 0.84 24.79 0.72
N MET A 60 1.14 24.77 -0.58
CA MET A 60 1.85 23.66 -1.20
C MET A 60 3.31 23.67 -0.76
N ILE A 61 3.79 22.52 -0.28
CA ILE A 61 5.18 22.31 0.16
C ILE A 61 5.97 21.59 -0.93
N LEU A 62 5.35 20.59 -1.57
CA LEU A 62 5.98 19.76 -2.60
C LEU A 62 4.96 19.45 -3.70
N ASP A 63 5.39 19.56 -4.95
CA ASP A 63 4.72 18.98 -6.12
C ASP A 63 5.81 18.45 -7.05
N MET A 64 5.91 17.13 -7.14
CA MET A 64 6.96 16.46 -7.88
C MET A 64 6.41 15.24 -8.60
N THR A 65 6.97 14.95 -9.77
CA THR A 65 6.62 13.78 -10.56
C THR A 65 7.87 12.93 -10.80
N SER A 66 7.74 11.62 -10.62
CA SER A 66 8.72 10.60 -11.03
C SER A 66 8.11 9.77 -12.16
N ASN A 67 8.89 9.46 -13.19
CA ASN A 67 8.49 8.53 -14.26
C ASN A 67 8.99 7.10 -14.01
N THR A 68 9.50 6.84 -12.80
CA THR A 68 9.94 5.52 -12.36
C THR A 68 9.17 5.19 -11.09
N ALA A 69 8.11 4.40 -11.25
CA ALA A 69 7.28 3.93 -10.15
C ALA A 69 6.70 2.56 -10.45
N ALA A 70 6.73 1.68 -9.45
CA ALA A 70 6.02 0.41 -9.49
C ALA A 70 4.52 0.67 -9.27
N VAL A 71 3.71 0.22 -10.22
CA VAL A 71 2.25 0.36 -10.22
C VAL A 71 1.59 -0.96 -10.57
N GLU A 72 0.60 -1.33 -9.76
CA GLU A 72 -0.27 -2.48 -9.98
C GLU A 72 -1.29 -2.16 -11.08
N ILE A 73 -1.42 -3.06 -12.05
CA ILE A 73 -2.29 -2.94 -13.21
C ILE A 73 -3.51 -3.83 -13.02
N GLY A 74 -4.57 -3.21 -12.51
CA GLY A 74 -5.85 -3.86 -12.24
C GLY A 74 -6.00 -4.33 -10.79
N GLY A 75 -7.01 -5.16 -10.51
CA GLY A 75 -7.22 -5.77 -9.20
C GLY A 75 -8.51 -6.61 -9.10
N GLY A 76 -8.38 -7.78 -8.46
CA GLY A 76 -9.36 -8.87 -8.38
C GLY A 76 -9.02 -10.04 -9.31
N LEU A 77 -9.75 -11.16 -9.20
CA LEU A 77 -9.60 -12.39 -10.02
C LEU A 77 -9.62 -12.17 -11.55
N ARG A 78 -9.91 -10.96 -12.02
CA ARG A 78 -9.91 -10.55 -13.43
C ARG A 78 -9.42 -9.12 -13.54
N PHE A 79 -8.66 -8.86 -14.61
CA PHE A 79 -8.00 -7.64 -15.09
C PHE A 79 -8.85 -6.34 -15.14
N ASN A 80 -9.58 -6.00 -14.09
CA ASN A 80 -10.36 -4.77 -13.98
C ASN A 80 -9.56 -3.72 -13.20
N THR A 81 -9.76 -2.43 -13.49
CA THR A 81 -9.14 -1.34 -12.73
C THR A 81 -9.49 -1.44 -11.25
N TRP A 82 -8.47 -1.55 -10.39
CA TRP A 82 -8.66 -1.50 -8.94
C TRP A 82 -9.12 -0.11 -8.51
N LYS A 83 -10.19 -0.05 -7.72
CA LYS A 83 -10.67 1.18 -7.08
C LYS A 83 -10.77 0.95 -5.58
N GLY A 84 -9.72 1.31 -4.84
CA GLY A 84 -9.75 1.31 -3.38
C GLY A 84 -9.67 2.72 -2.82
N LYS A 85 -10.51 3.01 -1.83
CA LYS A 85 -10.38 4.18 -0.98
C LYS A 85 -9.86 3.68 0.37
N THR A 86 -8.56 3.80 0.60
CA THR A 86 -8.01 3.53 1.93
C THR A 86 -8.40 4.68 2.83
N SER A 87 -9.21 4.40 3.87
CA SER A 87 -9.37 5.28 5.01
C SER A 87 -8.61 4.67 6.17
N THR A 88 -7.59 5.37 6.65
CA THR A 88 -6.93 5.00 7.91
C THR A 88 -7.66 5.74 9.01
N PRO A 89 -8.40 5.06 9.92
CA PRO A 89 -8.97 5.74 11.08
C PRO A 89 -7.84 6.28 11.97
N ASP A 90 -7.98 7.50 12.46
CA ASP A 90 -6.96 8.26 13.22
C ASP A 90 -6.44 7.55 14.49
N LEU A 91 -7.13 6.52 14.98
CA LEU A 91 -6.83 5.86 16.25
C LEU A 91 -5.76 4.74 16.20
N ARG A 92 -5.08 4.52 15.06
CA ARG A 92 -4.14 3.39 14.90
C ARG A 92 -2.87 3.46 15.74
N GLY A 93 -2.47 4.63 16.25
CA GLY A 93 -1.26 4.77 17.09
C GLY A 93 -1.25 3.88 18.34
N ARG A 94 -2.42 3.42 18.81
CA ARG A 94 -2.53 2.46 19.92
C ARG A 94 -2.67 0.99 19.51
N ALA A 95 -3.24 0.71 18.34
CA ALA A 95 -3.52 -0.68 17.92
C ALA A 95 -2.33 -1.36 17.22
N LEU A 96 -1.47 -0.61 16.54
CA LEU A 96 -0.25 -1.13 15.89
C LEU A 96 0.97 -1.18 16.82
N SER A 97 0.86 -0.54 17.99
CA SER A 97 1.93 -0.46 19.00
C SER A 97 1.83 -1.54 20.07
N VAL A 98 0.87 -2.47 19.94
CA VAL A 98 0.78 -3.62 20.82
C VAL A 98 1.79 -4.64 20.30
N PRO A 99 2.83 -5.00 21.07
CA PRO A 99 3.72 -6.07 20.68
C PRO A 99 2.90 -7.34 20.54
N VAL A 100 2.84 -7.90 19.32
CA VAL A 100 2.29 -9.23 19.11
C VAL A 100 3.34 -10.20 19.62
N ASP A 101 3.01 -10.90 20.71
CA ASP A 101 3.83 -11.98 21.24
C ASP A 101 3.79 -13.18 20.28
N VAL A 102 4.72 -13.16 19.34
CA VAL A 102 4.91 -14.24 18.37
C VAL A 102 5.32 -15.54 19.07
N ASP A 103 6.08 -15.47 20.17
CA ASP A 103 6.58 -16.64 20.88
C ASP A 103 5.47 -17.33 21.68
N GLY A 104 4.57 -16.56 22.31
CA GLY A 104 3.37 -17.09 22.95
C GLY A 104 2.39 -17.75 21.99
N PHE A 105 2.27 -17.22 20.76
CA PHE A 105 1.35 -17.76 19.74
C PHE A 105 1.86 -19.07 19.12
N PHE A 106 3.17 -19.18 18.87
CA PHE A 106 3.78 -20.41 18.34
C PHE A 106 4.18 -21.43 19.41
N GLY A 107 4.19 -21.06 20.69
CA GLY A 107 4.47 -21.97 21.80
C GLY A 107 3.49 -23.14 21.95
N LEU A 108 2.24 -22.98 21.49
CA LEU A 108 1.23 -24.05 21.52
C LEU A 108 1.29 -25.01 20.32
N ALA A 109 1.99 -24.65 19.25
CA ALA A 109 2.09 -25.45 18.04
C ALA A 109 3.48 -25.30 17.41
N SER A 110 4.48 -25.85 18.11
CA SER A 110 5.89 -25.84 17.70
C SER A 110 6.17 -26.47 16.32
N PHE A 111 5.23 -27.24 15.78
CA PHE A 111 5.29 -27.79 14.42
C PHE A 111 5.01 -26.74 13.32
N LEU A 112 4.41 -25.59 13.64
CA LEU A 112 4.14 -24.50 12.68
C LEU A 112 5.26 -23.45 12.64
N LYS A 113 6.33 -23.62 13.42
CA LYS A 113 7.45 -22.69 13.43
C LYS A 113 8.33 -22.93 12.18
N PRO A 114 8.50 -21.94 11.28
CA PRO A 114 9.40 -22.09 10.14
C PRO A 114 10.85 -22.21 10.63
N PRO A 115 11.70 -23.03 9.96
CA PRO A 115 13.09 -23.19 10.37
C PRO A 115 13.87 -21.89 10.17
N GLY A 116 14.56 -21.43 11.22
CA GLY A 116 15.44 -20.25 11.19
C GLY A 116 15.01 -19.06 12.06
N LEU A 117 13.96 -19.20 12.87
CA LEU A 117 13.60 -18.27 13.95
C LEU A 117 13.72 -18.93 15.33
#